data_AF-A0A356KTA7-F1
#
_entry.id   AF-A0A356KTA7-F1
#
_cell.length_a   1.000
_cell.length_b   1.000
_cell.length_c   1.000
_cell.angle_alpha   90.00
_cell.angle_beta   90.00
_cell.angle_gamma   90.00
#
_symmetry.space_group_name_H-M   'P 1'
#
loop_
_entity.id
_entity.type
_entity.pdbx_description
1 polymer ?
#
loop_
_entity_poly.entity_id
_entity_poly.type
_entity_poly.pdbx_seq_one_letter_code
_entity_poly.pdbx_strand_id
1 'polypeptide(L)'
;MCREERPGRRAPRDLAAEAHVRALACWQMIPGAFFVLVNLLLAAVLVVLAPPQVASATVLPLLLVALPLASLTFACGYCLWRYHNWARWLNVTLSGLGLLGGALSLLGELNAYALLGTLLNAAWQGAVIYVLVSKAHVFEPAYRDAALASRRPVRYWTSPFFWIPALAFVGLLIAGAFLISNLIVLLG
;
A
#
# COMPACT_ATOMS: atom_id res chain seq x y z
N MET A 1 -47.47 1.53 26.19
CA MET A 1 -46.39 2.55 26.16
C MET A 1 -45.39 2.16 25.07
N CYS A 2 -45.55 2.71 23.87
CA CYS A 2 -44.57 2.54 22.80
C CYS A 2 -43.36 3.44 23.09
N ARG A 3 -42.18 2.85 23.27
CA ARG A 3 -40.92 3.61 23.34
C ARG A 3 -40.65 4.15 21.95
N GLU A 4 -40.71 5.46 21.78
CA GLU A 4 -40.09 6.15 20.65
C GLU A 4 -38.61 5.77 20.60
N GLU A 5 -38.22 5.02 19.57
CA GLU A 5 -36.82 4.83 19.21
C GLU A 5 -36.26 6.21 18.87
N ARG A 6 -35.44 6.77 19.77
CA ARG A 6 -34.74 8.02 19.52
C ARG A 6 -33.93 7.88 18.22
N PRO A 7 -34.25 8.63 17.15
CA PRO A 7 -33.41 8.68 15.97
C PRO A 7 -32.14 9.42 16.38
N GLY A 8 -31.02 8.69 16.52
CA GLY A 8 -29.77 9.35 16.91
C GLY A 8 -28.70 8.50 17.59
N ARG A 9 -28.92 7.21 17.87
CA ARG A 9 -27.79 6.33 18.22
C ARG A 9 -26.96 6.06 16.96
N ARG A 10 -25.98 6.94 16.71
CA ARG A 10 -24.89 6.67 15.77
C ARG A 10 -24.35 5.27 16.07
N ALA A 11 -24.26 4.43 15.04
CA ALA A 11 -23.72 3.08 15.19
C ALA A 11 -22.38 3.12 15.95
N PRO A 12 -22.14 2.21 16.91
CA PRO A 12 -20.90 2.20 17.65
C PRO A 12 -19.72 2.03 16.68
N ARG A 13 -18.66 2.83 16.84
CA ARG A 13 -17.46 2.75 16.00
C ARG A 13 -16.79 1.39 16.17
N ASP A 14 -16.52 0.71 15.06
CA ASP A 14 -15.69 -0.49 15.00
C ASP A 14 -14.22 -0.08 14.85
N LEU A 15 -13.57 0.15 16.00
CA LEU A 15 -12.17 0.56 16.04
C LEU A 15 -11.20 -0.51 15.53
N ALA A 16 -11.60 -1.78 15.57
CA ALA A 16 -10.76 -2.87 15.06
C ALA A 16 -10.77 -2.86 13.52
N ALA A 17 -11.95 -2.73 12.90
CA ALA A 17 -12.07 -2.56 11.46
C ALA A 17 -11.32 -1.32 10.95
N GLU A 18 -11.48 -0.17 11.64
CA GLU A 18 -10.74 1.05 11.32
C GLU A 18 -9.22 0.87 11.44
N ALA A 19 -8.73 0.13 12.44
CA ALA A 19 -7.30 -0.14 12.60
C ALA A 19 -6.74 -0.96 11.42
N HIS A 20 -7.47 -1.96 10.94
CA HIS A 20 -7.05 -2.75 9.77
C HIS A 20 -7.00 -1.89 8.50
N VAL A 21 -8.05 -1.11 8.22
CA VAL A 21 -8.10 -0.24 7.03
C VAL A 21 -6.99 0.82 7.07
N ARG A 22 -6.77 1.45 8.24
CA ARG A 22 -5.69 2.44 8.39
C ARG A 22 -4.29 1.83 8.30
N ALA A 23 -4.10 0.59 8.76
CA ALA A 23 -2.83 -0.11 8.58
C ALA A 23 -2.53 -0.34 7.09
N LEU A 24 -3.53 -0.79 6.31
CA LEU A 24 -3.38 -0.95 4.86
C LEU A 24 -3.12 0.39 4.16
N ALA A 25 -3.88 1.43 4.52
CA ALA A 25 -3.68 2.78 4.01
C ALA A 25 -2.26 3.31 4.28
N CYS A 26 -1.73 3.09 5.49
CA CYS A 26 -0.36 3.45 5.87
C CYS A 26 0.67 2.78 4.94
N TRP A 27 0.51 1.47 4.71
CA TRP A 27 1.39 0.71 3.83
C TRP A 27 1.25 1.03 2.34
N GLN A 28 0.22 1.77 1.92
CA GLN A 28 0.16 2.36 0.58
C GLN A 28 0.83 3.73 0.53
N MET A 29 0.65 4.54 1.57
CA MET A 29 1.25 5.87 1.65
C MET A 29 2.77 5.82 1.78
N ILE A 30 3.33 4.91 2.59
CA ILE A 30 4.79 4.82 2.80
C ILE A 30 5.56 4.58 1.49
N PRO A 31 5.31 3.50 0.73
CA PRO A 31 6.01 3.27 -0.52
C PRO A 31 5.65 4.33 -1.56
N GLY A 32 4.41 4.81 -1.62
CA GLY A 32 4.04 5.90 -2.53
C GLY A 32 4.87 7.18 -2.29
N ALA A 33 4.98 7.63 -1.04
CA ALA A 33 5.80 8.78 -0.67
C ALA A 33 7.29 8.53 -0.91
N PHE A 34 7.79 7.34 -0.56
CA PHE A 34 9.17 6.95 -0.78
C PHE A 34 9.51 6.95 -2.29
N PHE A 35 8.68 6.33 -3.12
CA PHE A 35 8.87 6.31 -4.57
C PHE A 35 8.79 7.70 -5.17
N VAL A 36 7.85 8.55 -4.75
CA VAL A 36 7.81 9.96 -5.21
C VAL A 36 9.14 10.65 -4.89
N LEU A 37 9.62 10.55 -3.65
CA LEU A 37 10.86 11.19 -3.22
C LEU A 37 12.09 10.67 -3.99
N VAL A 38 12.22 9.34 -4.12
CA VAL A 38 13.32 8.69 -4.84
C VAL A 38 13.29 9.06 -6.33
N ASN A 39 12.12 9.07 -6.96
CA ASN A 39 11.99 9.44 -8.37
C ASN A 39 12.34 10.91 -8.60
N LEU A 40 11.91 11.82 -7.72
CA LEU A 40 12.29 13.23 -7.79
C LEU A 40 13.80 13.43 -7.60
N LEU A 41 14.40 12.73 -6.63
CA LEU A 41 15.84 12.78 -6.42
C LEU A 41 16.61 12.24 -7.62
N LEU A 42 16.18 11.10 -8.17
CA LEU A 42 16.81 10.49 -9.34
C LEU A 42 16.70 11.41 -10.57
N ALA A 43 15.53 12.03 -10.80
CA ALA A 43 15.36 13.01 -11.86
C ALA A 43 16.30 14.21 -11.68
N ALA A 44 16.43 14.74 -10.46
CA ALA A 44 17.34 15.85 -10.17
C ALA A 44 18.82 15.48 -10.41
N VAL A 45 19.25 14.29 -9.96
CA VAL A 45 20.60 13.77 -10.17
C VAL A 45 20.89 13.59 -11.67
N LEU A 46 19.95 13.00 -12.42
CA LEU A 46 20.10 12.80 -13.86
C LEU A 46 20.20 14.12 -14.64
N VAL A 47 19.44 15.14 -14.24
CA VAL A 47 19.51 16.47 -14.88
C VAL A 47 20.88 17.14 -14.66
N VAL A 48 21.52 16.90 -13.52
CA VAL A 48 22.80 17.56 -13.17
C VAL A 48 24.02 16.76 -13.66
N LEU A 49 23.98 15.43 -13.58
CA LEU A 49 25.17 14.58 -13.77
C LEU A 49 25.15 13.74 -15.04
N ALA A 50 24.00 13.53 -15.68
CA ALA A 50 23.93 12.66 -16.86
C ALA A 50 24.08 13.45 -18.17
N PRO A 51 24.65 12.82 -19.22
CA PRO A 51 24.63 13.39 -20.57
C PRO A 51 23.19 13.71 -21.01
N PRO A 52 22.95 14.81 -21.75
CA PRO A 52 21.59 15.26 -22.12
C PRO A 52 20.74 14.19 -22.82
N GLN A 53 21.37 13.30 -23.59
CA GLN A 53 20.71 12.20 -24.28
C GLN A 53 20.17 11.14 -23.31
N VAL A 54 20.92 10.84 -22.24
CA VAL A 54 20.54 9.88 -21.19
C VAL A 54 19.52 10.49 -20.23
N ALA A 55 19.70 11.77 -19.88
CA ALA A 55 18.78 12.51 -19.04
C ALA A 55 17.38 12.57 -19.69
N SER A 56 17.28 12.99 -20.96
CA SER A 56 15.98 13.11 -21.64
C SER A 56 15.26 11.77 -21.83
N ALA A 57 16.00 10.70 -22.18
CA ALA A 57 15.44 9.36 -22.37
C ALA A 57 14.91 8.73 -21.07
N THR A 58 15.48 9.10 -19.91
CA THR A 58 15.14 8.49 -18.62
C THR A 58 14.20 9.36 -17.79
N VAL A 59 14.40 10.67 -17.78
CA VAL A 59 13.58 11.61 -17.00
C VAL A 59 12.15 11.67 -17.55
N LEU A 60 11.95 11.59 -18.86
CA LEU A 60 10.62 11.69 -19.45
C LEU A 60 9.71 10.49 -19.04
N PRO A 61 10.11 9.22 -19.18
CA PRO A 61 9.34 8.09 -18.64
C PRO A 61 9.11 8.20 -17.12
N LEU A 62 10.11 8.68 -16.39
CA LEU A 62 10.05 8.80 -14.95
C LEU A 62 9.01 9.84 -14.51
N LEU A 63 8.91 10.97 -15.22
CA LEU A 63 7.89 12.01 -14.98
C LEU A 63 6.51 11.63 -15.52
N LEU A 64 6.42 10.93 -16.65
CA LEU A 64 5.14 10.60 -17.29
C LEU A 64 4.47 9.35 -16.73
N VAL A 65 5.24 8.40 -16.20
CA VAL A 65 4.73 7.09 -15.79
C VAL A 65 5.02 6.81 -14.32
N ALA A 66 6.28 6.87 -13.89
CA ALA A 66 6.64 6.49 -12.53
C ALA A 66 6.08 7.46 -11.48
N LEU A 67 6.21 8.77 -11.70
CA LEU A 67 5.74 9.80 -10.76
C LEU A 67 4.20 9.80 -10.60
N PRO A 68 3.39 9.74 -11.67
CA PRO A 68 1.93 9.66 -11.54
C PRO A 68 1.47 8.38 -10.86
N LEU A 69 2.11 7.23 -11.15
CA LEU A 69 1.77 5.96 -10.48
C LEU A 69 2.12 5.99 -8.99
N ALA A 70 3.29 6.53 -8.61
CA ALA A 70 3.68 6.68 -7.22
C ALA A 70 2.73 7.64 -6.47
N SER A 71 2.35 8.75 -7.12
CA SER A 71 1.40 9.74 -6.58
C SER A 71 0.01 9.16 -6.44
N LEU A 72 -0.45 8.36 -7.41
CA LEU A 72 -1.73 7.65 -7.35
C LEU A 72 -1.75 6.67 -6.18
N THR A 73 -0.65 5.93 -5.97
CA THR A 73 -0.53 4.99 -4.85
C THR A 73 -0.65 5.72 -3.50
N PHE A 74 0.04 6.85 -3.36
CA PHE A 74 -0.06 7.69 -2.18
C PHE A 74 -1.48 8.23 -1.98
N ALA A 75 -2.09 8.79 -3.04
CA ALA A 75 -3.45 9.33 -3.01
C ALA A 75 -4.48 8.26 -2.63
N CYS A 76 -4.35 7.04 -3.16
CA CYS A 76 -5.20 5.91 -2.81
C CYS A 76 -5.08 5.56 -1.32
N GLY A 77 -3.86 5.51 -0.79
CA GLY A 77 -3.62 5.29 0.63
C GLY A 77 -4.25 6.39 1.49
N TYR A 78 -4.08 7.66 1.13
CA TYR A 78 -4.71 8.78 1.82
C TYR A 78 -6.25 8.72 1.77
N CYS A 79 -6.82 8.36 0.62
CA CYS A 79 -8.26 8.24 0.46
C CYS A 79 -8.85 7.03 1.20
N LEU A 80 -8.12 5.92 1.30
CA LEU A 80 -8.46 4.81 2.20
C LEU A 80 -8.41 5.23 3.67
N TRP A 81 -7.41 6.05 4.05
CA TRP A 81 -7.31 6.59 5.42
C TRP A 81 -8.53 7.45 5.79
N ARG A 82 -9.12 8.12 4.81
CA ARG A 82 -10.36 8.91 4.90
C ARG A 82 -11.63 8.09 4.62
N TYR A 83 -11.51 6.77 4.45
CA TYR A 83 -12.61 5.83 4.19
C TYR A 83 -13.46 6.16 2.94
N HIS A 84 -12.83 6.61 1.85
CA HIS A 84 -13.53 6.79 0.58
C HIS A 84 -13.84 5.46 -0.09
N ASN A 85 -15.12 5.24 -0.43
CA ASN A 85 -15.60 4.00 -1.05
C ASN A 85 -15.00 3.74 -2.44
N TRP A 86 -14.70 4.77 -3.23
CA TRP A 86 -14.04 4.58 -4.53
C TRP A 86 -12.60 4.06 -4.37
N ALA A 87 -11.87 4.53 -3.35
CA ALA A 87 -10.51 4.10 -3.07
C ALA A 87 -10.48 2.64 -2.58
N ARG A 88 -11.54 2.20 -1.89
CA ARG A 88 -11.77 0.78 -1.54
C ARG A 88 -11.80 -0.09 -2.79
N TRP A 89 -12.69 0.24 -3.73
CA TRP A 89 -12.86 -0.57 -4.94
C TRP A 89 -11.65 -0.51 -5.86
N LEU A 90 -11.01 0.66 -6.00
CA LEU A 90 -9.78 0.79 -6.76
C LEU A 90 -8.70 -0.16 -6.22
N ASN A 91 -8.52 -0.21 -4.90
CA ASN A 91 -7.55 -1.11 -4.28
C ASN A 91 -7.93 -2.59 -4.39
N VAL A 92 -9.21 -2.94 -4.24
CA VAL A 92 -9.69 -4.30 -4.49
C VAL A 92 -9.39 -4.72 -5.93
N THR A 93 -9.65 -3.85 -6.91
CA THR A 93 -9.37 -4.11 -8.32
C THR A 93 -7.87 -4.26 -8.58
N LEU A 94 -7.03 -3.36 -8.05
CA LEU A 94 -5.57 -3.44 -8.20
C LEU A 94 -5.01 -4.71 -7.55
N SER A 95 -5.51 -5.10 -6.38
CA SER A 95 -5.13 -6.35 -5.73
C SER A 95 -5.59 -7.58 -6.52
N GLY A 96 -6.78 -7.54 -7.13
CA GLY A 96 -7.26 -8.57 -8.03
C GLY A 96 -6.37 -8.72 -9.27
N LEU A 97 -5.97 -7.60 -9.89
CA LEU A 97 -5.01 -7.60 -10.99
C LEU A 97 -3.63 -8.12 -10.55
N GLY A 98 -3.18 -7.80 -9.33
CA GLY A 98 -1.95 -8.33 -8.76
C GLY A 98 -1.98 -9.85 -8.54
N LEU A 99 -3.14 -10.40 -8.15
CA LEU A 99 -3.35 -11.85 -8.09
C LEU A 99 -3.32 -12.50 -9.46
N LEU A 100 -4.00 -11.91 -10.45
CA LEU A 100 -3.99 -12.39 -11.83
C LEU A 100 -2.58 -12.35 -12.41
N GLY A 101 -1.85 -11.25 -12.22
CA GLY A 101 -0.45 -11.12 -12.66
C GLY A 101 0.47 -12.17 -12.03
N GLY A 102 0.30 -12.44 -10.72
CA GLY A 102 1.04 -13.49 -10.03
C GLY A 102 0.67 -14.91 -10.51
N ALA A 103 -0.60 -15.16 -10.82
CA ALA A 103 -1.03 -16.43 -11.40
C ALA A 103 -0.46 -16.64 -12.81
N LEU A 104 -0.45 -15.59 -13.63
CA LEU A 104 0.14 -15.63 -14.97
C LEU A 104 1.65 -15.82 -14.92
N SER A 105 2.35 -15.27 -13.93
CA SER A 105 3.80 -15.46 -13.79
C SER A 105 4.17 -16.91 -13.45
N LEU A 106 3.24 -17.70 -12.89
CA LEU A 106 3.44 -19.14 -12.64
C LEU A 106 3.32 -19.99 -13.90
N LEU A 107 2.83 -19.46 -15.01
CA LEU A 107 2.75 -20.19 -16.29
C LEU A 107 4.10 -20.26 -17.02
N GLY A 108 5.12 -19.53 -16.54
CA GLY A 108 6.49 -19.57 -17.06
C GLY A 108 7.38 -20.59 -16.36
N GLU A 109 8.71 -20.41 -16.48
CA GLU A 109 9.68 -21.27 -15.79
C GLU A 109 9.61 -21.08 -14.26
N LEU A 110 9.22 -22.14 -13.57
CA LEU A 110 9.00 -22.16 -12.13
C LEU A 110 10.30 -22.43 -11.39
N ASN A 111 10.85 -21.41 -10.74
CA ASN A 111 11.89 -21.56 -9.73
C ASN A 111 11.31 -21.35 -8.31
N ALA A 112 11.96 -21.89 -7.29
CA ALA A 112 11.47 -21.85 -5.91
C ALA A 112 11.28 -20.42 -5.37
N TYR A 113 12.12 -19.48 -5.82
CA TYR A 113 12.03 -18.06 -5.42
C TYR A 113 10.82 -17.36 -6.04
N ALA A 114 10.52 -17.64 -7.31
CA ALA A 114 9.36 -17.12 -8.01
C ALA A 114 8.06 -17.66 -7.39
N LEU A 115 8.03 -18.95 -7.06
CA LEU A 115 6.90 -19.54 -6.35
C LEU A 115 6.66 -18.88 -4.99
N LEU A 116 7.72 -18.72 -4.18
CA LEU A 116 7.62 -18.05 -2.88
C LEU A 116 7.16 -16.60 -3.03
N GLY A 117 7.73 -15.85 -3.99
CA GLY A 117 7.33 -14.48 -4.30
C GLY A 117 5.86 -14.36 -4.70
N THR A 118 5.37 -15.27 -5.55
CA THR A 118 3.97 -15.31 -5.94
C THR A 118 3.05 -15.65 -4.78
N LEU A 119 3.42 -16.61 -3.92
CA LEU A 119 2.62 -16.97 -2.74
C LEU A 119 2.54 -15.82 -1.73
N LEU A 120 3.66 -15.13 -1.47
CA LEU A 120 3.69 -13.95 -0.59
C LEU A 120 2.86 -12.81 -1.16
N ASN A 121 2.98 -12.53 -2.46
CA ASN A 121 2.13 -11.56 -3.14
C ASN A 121 0.66 -11.98 -3.02
N ALA A 122 0.32 -13.23 -3.30
CA ALA A 122 -1.06 -13.71 -3.23
C ALA A 122 -1.66 -13.60 -1.82
N ALA A 123 -0.89 -13.95 -0.79
CA ALA A 123 -1.30 -13.79 0.60
C ALA A 123 -1.57 -12.32 0.94
N TRP A 124 -0.69 -11.41 0.51
CA TRP A 124 -0.86 -9.97 0.74
C TRP A 124 -2.08 -9.40 -0.01
N GLN A 125 -2.20 -9.66 -1.31
CA GLN A 125 -3.33 -9.17 -2.11
C GLN A 125 -4.66 -9.75 -1.62
N GLY A 126 -4.68 -11.04 -1.25
CA GLY A 126 -5.84 -11.69 -0.66
C GLY A 126 -6.25 -11.06 0.67
N ALA A 127 -5.27 -10.75 1.53
CA ALA A 127 -5.50 -10.03 2.78
C ALA A 127 -6.09 -8.64 2.56
N VAL A 128 -5.56 -7.86 1.61
CA VAL A 128 -6.09 -6.54 1.24
C VAL A 128 -7.55 -6.66 0.82
N ILE A 129 -7.86 -7.56 -0.12
CA ILE A 129 -9.23 -7.78 -0.61
C ILE A 129 -10.14 -8.20 0.55
N TYR A 130 -9.71 -9.18 1.35
CA TYR A 130 -10.49 -9.66 2.49
C TYR A 130 -10.84 -8.54 3.46
N VAL A 131 -9.87 -7.71 3.87
CA VAL A 131 -10.13 -6.60 4.79
C VAL A 131 -11.07 -5.57 4.16
N LEU A 132 -10.80 -5.14 2.93
CA LEU A 132 -11.58 -4.10 2.26
C LEU A 132 -13.02 -4.54 1.96
N VAL A 133 -13.25 -5.82 1.70
CA VAL A 133 -14.58 -6.39 1.45
C VAL A 133 -15.31 -6.71 2.76
N SER A 134 -14.67 -7.40 3.71
CA SER A 134 -15.31 -7.79 4.98
C SER A 134 -15.61 -6.60 5.90
N LYS A 135 -14.86 -5.50 5.77
CA LYS A 135 -15.05 -4.26 6.53
C LYS A 135 -15.73 -3.15 5.71
N ALA A 136 -16.58 -3.53 4.75
CA ALA A 136 -17.27 -2.60 3.85
C ALA A 136 -18.05 -1.48 4.58
N HIS A 137 -18.63 -1.77 5.75
CA HIS A 137 -19.41 -0.82 6.55
C HIS A 137 -18.62 0.44 6.95
N VAL A 138 -17.29 0.35 7.10
CA VAL A 138 -16.42 1.48 7.46
C VAL A 138 -16.42 2.57 6.36
N PHE A 139 -16.73 2.18 5.12
CA PHE A 139 -16.75 3.06 3.95
C PHE A 139 -18.13 3.64 3.65
N GLU A 140 -19.15 3.30 4.44
CA GLU A 140 -20.47 3.92 4.32
C GLU A 140 -20.39 5.41 4.67
N PRO A 141 -21.06 6.31 3.93
CA PRO A 141 -20.98 7.74 4.18
C PRO A 141 -21.31 8.12 5.63
N ALA A 142 -22.37 7.53 6.20
CA ALA A 142 -22.79 7.78 7.57
C ALA A 142 -21.72 7.35 8.60
N TYR A 143 -21.07 6.20 8.37
CA TYR A 143 -19.97 5.73 9.23
C TYR A 143 -18.75 6.64 9.08
N ARG A 144 -18.33 6.92 7.84
CA ARG A 144 -17.18 7.77 7.52
C ARG A 144 -17.30 9.13 8.19
N ASP A 145 -18.43 9.80 8.02
CA ASP A 145 -18.62 11.17 8.53
C ASP A 145 -18.62 11.16 10.06
N ALA A 146 -19.21 10.13 10.70
CA ALA A 146 -19.14 9.95 12.15
C ALA A 146 -17.72 9.62 12.65
N ALA A 147 -16.96 8.80 11.92
CA ALA A 147 -15.59 8.41 12.26
C ALA A 147 -14.62 9.59 12.12
N LEU A 148 -14.75 10.41 11.08
CA LEU A 148 -13.94 11.60 10.84
C LEU A 148 -14.25 12.74 11.82
N ALA A 149 -15.50 12.86 12.28
CA ALA A 149 -15.89 13.84 13.29
C ALA A 149 -15.43 13.44 14.72
N SER A 150 -15.04 12.18 14.93
CA SER A 150 -14.67 11.68 16.25
C SER A 150 -13.24 12.04 16.64
N ARG A 151 -13.05 12.58 17.85
CA ARG A 151 -11.71 12.87 18.43
C ARG A 151 -10.98 11.62 18.94
N ARG A 152 -11.62 10.44 18.94
CA ARG A 152 -11.01 9.21 19.48
C ARG A 152 -9.99 8.66 18.47
N PRO A 153 -8.70 8.55 18.84
CA PRO A 153 -7.66 8.07 17.93
C PRO A 153 -7.81 6.58 17.64
N VAL A 154 -7.43 6.18 16.43
CA VAL A 154 -7.37 4.78 16.00
C VAL A 154 -5.93 4.30 16.11
N ARG A 155 -5.69 3.27 16.93
CA ARG A 155 -4.38 2.66 17.12
C ARG A 155 -4.09 1.64 16.03
N TYR A 156 -3.86 2.10 14.81
CA TYR A 156 -3.69 1.23 13.63
C TYR A 156 -2.49 0.27 13.74
N TRP A 157 -1.47 0.60 14.53
CA TRP A 157 -0.32 -0.29 14.82
C TRP A 157 -0.68 -1.53 15.64
N THR A 158 -1.90 -1.62 16.18
CA THR A 158 -2.40 -2.85 16.84
C THR A 158 -2.92 -3.88 15.85
N SER A 159 -3.05 -3.51 14.58
CA SER A 159 -3.47 -4.41 13.50
C SER A 159 -2.33 -5.34 13.09
N PRO A 160 -2.57 -6.64 12.86
CA PRO A 160 -1.57 -7.55 12.29
C PRO A 160 -1.11 -7.09 10.89
N PHE A 161 -1.99 -6.46 10.11
CA PHE A 161 -1.67 -5.90 8.78
C PHE A 161 -0.69 -4.72 8.84
N PHE A 162 -0.42 -4.17 10.03
CA PHE A 162 0.65 -3.20 10.20
C PHE A 162 2.02 -3.89 10.29
N TRP A 163 2.12 -5.02 11.00
CA TRP A 163 3.40 -5.68 11.27
C TRP A 163 3.86 -6.63 10.19
N ILE A 164 2.93 -7.30 9.47
CA ILE A 164 3.30 -8.25 8.42
C ILE A 164 4.20 -7.59 7.35
N PRO A 165 3.85 -6.42 6.78
CA PRO A 165 4.74 -5.76 5.82
C PRO A 165 5.97 -5.14 6.49
N ALA A 166 5.87 -4.72 7.77
CA ALA A 166 7.01 -4.19 8.51
C ALA A 166 8.12 -5.24 8.62
N LEU A 167 7.75 -6.47 8.98
CA LEU A 167 8.68 -7.59 9.10
C LEU A 167 9.25 -7.98 7.74
N ALA A 168 8.42 -7.99 6.68
CA ALA A 168 8.90 -8.24 5.32
C ALA A 168 9.91 -7.17 4.87
N PHE A 169 9.64 -5.90 5.15
CA PHE A 169 10.52 -4.79 4.84
C PHE A 169 11.84 -4.87 5.61
N VAL A 170 11.80 -5.15 6.92
CA VAL A 170 13.00 -5.38 7.73
C VAL A 170 13.80 -6.57 7.22
N GLY A 171 13.13 -7.67 6.85
CA GLY A 171 13.79 -8.83 6.24
C GLY A 171 14.51 -8.49 4.93
N LEU A 172 13.89 -7.67 4.07
CA LEU A 172 14.52 -7.16 2.85
C LEU A 172 15.75 -6.29 3.13
N LEU A 173 15.69 -5.41 4.14
CA LEU A 173 16.83 -4.59 4.53
C LEU A 173 18.00 -5.44 5.03
N ILE A 174 17.73 -6.45 5.87
CA ILE A 174 18.76 -7.37 6.37
C ILE A 174 19.40 -8.17 5.22
N ALA A 175 18.57 -8.73 4.32
CA ALA A 175 19.05 -9.47 3.16
C ALA A 175 19.90 -8.57 2.23
N GLY A 176 19.45 -7.34 1.98
CA GLY A 176 20.19 -6.35 1.20
C GLY A 176 21.54 -5.99 1.84
N ALA A 177 21.57 -5.75 3.15
CA ALA A 177 22.80 -5.46 3.87
C ALA A 177 23.81 -6.62 3.81
N PHE A 178 23.33 -7.86 3.94
CA PHE A 178 24.18 -9.05 3.82
C PHE A 178 24.77 -9.18 2.41
N LEU A 179 23.98 -8.97 1.36
CA LEU A 179 24.46 -8.99 -0.03
C LEU A 179 25.51 -7.91 -0.30
N ILE A 180 25.28 -6.68 0.16
CA ILE A 180 26.25 -5.58 0.04
C ILE A 180 27.55 -5.92 0.76
N SER A 181 27.46 -6.45 1.99
CA SER A 181 28.64 -6.85 2.76
C SER A 181 29.46 -7.92 2.05
N ASN A 182 28.83 -8.95 1.46
CA ASN A 182 29.54 -9.99 0.70
C ASN A 182 30.14 -9.44 -0.59
N LEU A 183 29.45 -8.53 -1.27
CA LEU A 183 29.95 -7.90 -2.48
C LEU A 183 31.21 -7.06 -2.20
N ILE A 184 31.26 -6.34 -1.08
CA ILE A 184 32.44 -5.57 -0.66
C ILE A 184 33.64 -6.50 -0.42
N VAL A 185 33.42 -7.65 0.23
CA VAL A 185 34.48 -8.64 0.48
C VAL A 185 34.99 -9.29 -0.81
N LEU A 186 34.14 -9.45 -1.82
CA LEU A 186 34.52 -10.03 -3.12
C LEU A 186 35.28 -9.05 -4.04
N LEU A 187 35.15 -7.74 -3.80
CA LEU A 187 35.73 -6.69 -4.64
C LEU A 187 36.99 -6.02 -4.05
N GLY A 188 37.34 -6.32 -2.80
CA GLY A 188 38.52 -5.80 -2.09
C GLY A 188 39.53 -6.89 -1.80
#